data_AF-A0A3C0TGL7-F1
#
_entry.id   AF-A0A3C0TGL7-F1
#
_cell.length_a   1.000
_cell.length_b   1.000
_cell.length_c   1.000
_cell.angle_alpha   90.00
_cell.angle_beta   90.00
_cell.angle_gamma   90.00
#
_symmetry.space_group_name_H-M   'P 1'
#
loop_
_entity.id
_entity.type
_entity.pdbx_description
1 polymer ?
#
loop_
_entity_poly.entity_id
_entity_poly.type
_entity_poly.pdbx_seq_one_letter_code
_entity_poly.pdbx_strand_id
1 'polypeptide(L)'
;MKINIGRLFLKNKLIRRAVMRESSLEHMRLMEPRARPEEVLAGIWEKRLGIIFVLLIFAVFMFIYCYTDEPDESVITDGRYIERDAVDDAVELMVSGESDAGSWEKKFEFEVGEREFNIEEINKIDIHIDEYIKRSLPGDNKSLLHVSKRVNMVSSVPDTDAKLDWYYDDDLIGENGNIKVSHVPDGGADTEIMVDVKWKNFKKSYHYSLHIDPAKPDPIRDAEKEAKKEIKKAISDQADAERIELPDSYVYAEEQKEKDYMPFILSLLVVVLLPLVWRSGGKKQIDERRDQMIRDHPGFVNKVMLLLGAGLSLKLAIERISGEYERELSEGGKKHYVYEELCVTMQEIRDGVSEMKA
;
A
#
# COMPACT_ATOMS: atom_id res chain seq x y z
N MET A 1 -38.50 2.96 6.62
CA MET A 1 -38.64 1.70 5.85
C MET A 1 -37.27 1.01 5.85
N LYS A 2 -36.96 0.18 6.85
CA LYS A 2 -35.69 -0.57 6.87
C LYS A 2 -35.82 -1.70 5.85
N ILE A 3 -35.32 -1.50 4.64
CA ILE A 3 -35.16 -2.57 3.68
C ILE A 3 -34.17 -3.54 4.31
N ASN A 4 -34.68 -4.69 4.76
CA ASN A 4 -33.88 -5.74 5.38
C ASN A 4 -33.18 -6.49 4.24
N ILE A 5 -32.07 -5.91 3.77
CA ILE A 5 -31.29 -6.36 2.62
C ILE A 5 -30.84 -7.82 2.85
N GLY A 6 -30.57 -8.21 4.10
CA GLY A 6 -30.21 -9.59 4.47
C GLY A 6 -31.28 -10.63 4.11
N ARG A 7 -32.56 -10.36 4.42
CA ARG A 7 -33.67 -11.28 4.04
C ARG A 7 -33.90 -11.36 2.53
N LEU A 8 -33.65 -10.28 1.79
CA LEU A 8 -33.78 -10.29 0.33
C LEU A 8 -32.65 -11.12 -0.31
N PHE A 9 -31.44 -11.05 0.25
CA PHE A 9 -30.25 -11.78 -0.20
C PHE A 9 -30.37 -13.30 0.01
N LEU A 10 -30.99 -13.72 1.12
CA LEU A 10 -31.26 -15.14 1.43
C LEU A 10 -32.35 -15.79 0.58
N LYS A 11 -33.16 -15.01 -0.15
CA LYS A 11 -34.10 -15.55 -1.16
C LYS A 11 -33.36 -16.09 -2.39
N ASN A 12 -32.14 -15.61 -2.67
CA ASN A 12 -31.38 -16.07 -3.81
C ASN A 12 -30.77 -17.46 -3.53
N LYS A 13 -31.22 -18.47 -4.29
CA LYS A 13 -30.93 -19.89 -4.06
C LYS A 13 -29.42 -20.22 -4.12
N LEU A 14 -28.65 -19.47 -4.89
CA LEU A 14 -27.21 -19.63 -5.04
C LEU A 14 -26.43 -19.12 -3.83
N ILE A 15 -26.79 -17.93 -3.34
CA ILE A 15 -26.16 -17.33 -2.16
C ILE A 15 -26.54 -18.14 -0.91
N ARG A 16 -27.80 -18.58 -0.80
CA ARG A 16 -28.22 -19.48 0.28
C ARG A 16 -27.39 -20.77 0.31
N ARG A 17 -27.08 -21.38 -0.84
CA ARG A 17 -26.20 -22.57 -0.92
C ARG A 17 -24.75 -22.28 -0.55
N ALA A 18 -24.20 -21.15 -0.98
CA ALA A 18 -22.82 -20.76 -0.68
C ALA A 18 -22.63 -20.42 0.81
N VAL A 19 -23.62 -19.76 1.42
CA VAL A 19 -23.65 -19.36 2.83
C VAL A 19 -23.97 -20.56 3.73
N MET A 20 -24.96 -21.39 3.37
CA MET A 20 -25.36 -22.62 4.09
C MET A 20 -24.49 -23.82 3.70
N ARG A 21 -23.20 -23.61 3.45
CA ARG A 21 -22.26 -24.72 3.29
C ARG A 21 -22.13 -25.43 4.64
N GLU A 22 -22.15 -26.77 4.63
CA GLU A 22 -22.22 -27.63 5.80
C GLU A 22 -21.19 -27.27 6.89
N SER A 23 -19.96 -26.93 6.49
CA SER A 23 -18.89 -26.50 7.41
C SER A 23 -19.19 -25.22 8.19
N SER A 24 -19.97 -24.30 7.61
CA SER A 24 -20.33 -23.02 8.22
C SER A 24 -21.42 -23.20 9.28
N LEU A 25 -22.36 -24.12 9.04
CA LEU A 25 -23.43 -24.48 9.96
C LEU A 25 -22.89 -25.25 11.16
N GLU A 26 -21.99 -26.19 10.92
CA GLU A 26 -21.30 -26.94 11.97
C GLU A 26 -20.49 -26.01 12.87
N HIS A 27 -19.72 -25.08 12.29
CA HIS A 27 -19.00 -24.07 13.05
C HIS A 27 -19.93 -23.22 13.95
N MET A 28 -21.12 -22.83 13.46
CA MET A 28 -22.06 -22.02 14.26
C MET A 28 -22.75 -22.82 15.37
N ARG A 29 -23.13 -24.07 15.11
CA ARG A 29 -23.64 -24.99 16.15
C ARG A 29 -22.66 -25.13 17.31
N LEU A 30 -21.37 -25.18 16.98
CA LEU A 30 -20.28 -25.31 17.94
C LEU A 30 -20.03 -24.01 18.76
N MET A 31 -20.35 -22.82 18.24
CA MET A 31 -20.10 -21.54 18.94
C MET A 31 -21.28 -21.09 19.80
N GLU A 32 -22.51 -21.34 19.34
CA GLU A 32 -23.75 -21.01 20.06
C GLU A 32 -24.68 -22.23 20.11
N PRO A 33 -24.40 -23.20 20.99
CA PRO A 33 -25.13 -24.47 21.01
C PRO A 33 -26.61 -24.31 21.44
N ARG A 34 -26.96 -23.22 22.14
CA ARG A 34 -28.34 -22.90 22.55
C ARG A 34 -29.17 -22.15 21.49
N ALA A 35 -28.54 -21.63 20.43
CA ALA A 35 -29.21 -20.77 19.46
C ALA A 35 -29.57 -21.53 18.17
N ARG A 36 -30.62 -21.09 17.46
CA ARG A 36 -30.94 -21.65 16.14
C ARG A 36 -29.87 -21.21 15.13
N PRO A 37 -29.09 -22.14 14.54
CA PRO A 37 -27.92 -21.80 13.74
C PRO A 37 -28.28 -21.02 12.46
N GLU A 38 -29.49 -21.21 11.93
CA GLU A 38 -29.95 -20.51 10.71
C GLU A 38 -30.18 -19.01 10.93
N GLU A 39 -30.72 -18.62 12.09
CA GLU A 39 -31.03 -17.23 12.42
C GLU A 39 -29.75 -16.45 12.75
N VAL A 40 -28.82 -17.08 13.48
CA VAL A 40 -27.50 -16.52 13.81
C VAL A 40 -26.66 -16.31 12.55
N LEU A 41 -26.66 -17.28 11.63
CA LEU A 41 -25.95 -17.18 10.35
C LEU A 41 -26.45 -16.00 9.51
N ALA A 42 -27.77 -15.81 9.43
CA ALA A 42 -28.37 -14.69 8.71
C ALA A 42 -27.94 -13.33 9.27
N GLY A 43 -27.95 -13.18 10.60
CA GLY A 43 -27.53 -11.94 11.27
C GLY A 43 -26.04 -11.61 11.07
N ILE A 44 -25.17 -12.61 11.10
CA ILE A 44 -23.72 -12.43 10.88
C ILE A 44 -23.44 -11.98 9.45
N TRP A 45 -24.10 -12.60 8.46
CA TRP A 45 -23.93 -12.22 7.06
C TRP A 45 -24.49 -10.83 6.74
N GLU A 46 -25.56 -10.42 7.43
CA GLU A 46 -26.10 -9.06 7.31
C GLU A 46 -25.10 -8.00 7.80
N LYS A 47 -24.43 -8.24 8.93
CA LYS A 47 -23.36 -7.37 9.44
C LYS A 47 -22.13 -7.35 8.53
N ARG A 48 -21.69 -8.53 8.06
CA ARG A 48 -20.56 -8.70 7.15
C ARG A 48 -20.75 -7.96 5.83
N LEU A 49 -21.94 -8.04 5.24
CA LEU A 49 -22.31 -7.30 4.03
C LEU A 49 -22.30 -5.79 4.26
N GLY A 50 -22.78 -5.33 5.43
CA GLY A 50 -22.68 -3.92 5.82
C GLY A 50 -21.22 -3.43 5.91
N ILE A 51 -20.32 -4.24 6.48
CA ILE A 51 -18.88 -3.91 6.58
C ILE A 51 -18.25 -3.80 5.19
N ILE A 52 -18.55 -4.73 4.28
CA ILE A 52 -18.05 -4.68 2.89
C ILE A 52 -18.50 -3.37 2.22
N PHE A 53 -19.75 -2.97 2.43
CA PHE A 53 -20.30 -1.75 1.84
C PHE A 53 -19.62 -0.48 2.39
N VAL A 54 -19.36 -0.42 3.71
CA VAL A 54 -18.65 0.72 4.33
C VAL A 54 -17.20 0.78 3.87
N LEU A 55 -16.50 -0.35 3.76
CA LEU A 55 -15.12 -0.40 3.27
C LEU A 55 -15.02 0.06 1.81
N LEU A 56 -16.01 -0.29 0.98
CA LEU A 56 -16.10 0.21 -0.40
C LEU A 56 -16.23 1.73 -0.45
N ILE A 57 -17.09 2.31 0.39
CA ILE A 57 -17.25 3.77 0.48
C ILE A 57 -15.94 4.43 0.96
N PHE A 58 -15.31 3.87 2.00
CA PHE A 58 -14.05 4.39 2.54
C PHE A 58 -12.90 4.31 1.52
N ALA A 59 -12.81 3.22 0.76
CA ALA A 59 -11.82 3.08 -0.31
C ALA A 59 -11.99 4.15 -1.41
N VAL A 60 -13.24 4.50 -1.74
CA VAL A 60 -13.53 5.59 -2.69
C VAL A 60 -13.12 6.95 -2.10
N PHE A 61 -13.38 7.20 -0.82
CA PHE A 61 -12.94 8.44 -0.15
C PHE A 61 -11.42 8.54 -0.04
N MET A 62 -10.72 7.45 0.29
CA MET A 62 -9.26 7.39 0.32
C MET A 62 -8.66 7.61 -1.07
N PHE A 63 -9.26 7.04 -2.11
CA PHE A 63 -8.84 7.26 -3.49
C PHE A 63 -8.96 8.74 -3.89
N ILE A 64 -10.04 9.41 -3.46
CA ILE A 64 -10.23 10.85 -3.67
C ILE A 64 -9.20 11.66 -2.88
N TYR A 65 -8.96 11.30 -1.61
CA TYR A 65 -8.00 11.98 -0.73
C TYR A 65 -6.56 11.90 -1.26
N CYS A 66 -6.11 10.71 -1.68
CA CYS A 66 -4.78 10.52 -2.27
C CYS A 66 -4.61 11.24 -3.63
N TYR A 67 -5.70 11.57 -4.33
CA TYR A 67 -5.65 12.36 -5.54
C TYR A 67 -5.52 13.87 -5.25
N THR A 68 -5.78 14.29 -4.01
CA THR A 68 -5.89 15.70 -3.63
C THR A 68 -4.81 16.19 -2.66
N ASP A 69 -3.93 15.32 -2.15
CA ASP A 69 -2.96 15.66 -1.10
C ASP A 69 -1.53 15.76 -1.67
N GLU A 70 -0.88 16.90 -1.46
CA GLU A 70 0.58 17.08 -1.52
C GLU A 70 1.15 16.92 -0.10
N PRO A 71 2.29 16.24 0.11
CA PRO A 71 2.81 16.02 1.46
C PRO A 71 3.63 17.22 1.98
N ASP A 72 3.32 17.67 3.20
CA ASP A 72 4.18 18.52 4.04
C ASP A 72 4.78 17.68 5.19
N GLU A 73 6.10 17.77 5.37
CA GLU A 73 6.86 17.05 6.38
C GLU A 73 6.82 17.76 7.75
N SER A 74 6.64 16.98 8.82
CA SER A 74 6.69 17.47 10.20
C SER A 74 8.07 17.21 10.85
N VAL A 75 8.64 18.29 11.40
CA VAL A 75 10.06 18.54 11.69
C VAL A 75 10.52 18.14 13.12
N ILE A 76 9.98 17.11 13.77
CA ILE A 76 10.50 16.75 15.11
C ILE A 76 10.51 15.23 15.36
N THR A 77 11.71 14.69 15.55
CA THR A 77 11.93 13.33 16.10
C THR A 77 12.77 13.41 17.38
N ASP A 78 12.25 12.81 18.46
CA ASP A 78 12.96 12.36 19.67
C ASP A 78 13.63 13.42 20.60
N GLY A 79 13.01 14.59 20.75
CA GLY A 79 13.18 15.45 21.93
C GLY A 79 14.58 16.02 22.24
N ARG A 80 15.57 15.80 21.36
CA ARG A 80 16.97 16.28 21.48
C ARG A 80 17.65 16.63 20.15
N TYR A 81 16.99 16.42 19.02
CA TYR A 81 17.57 16.68 17.71
C TYR A 81 16.63 17.58 16.91
N ILE A 82 17.20 18.62 16.30
CA ILE A 82 16.56 19.43 15.27
C ILE A 82 17.31 19.09 13.99
N GLU A 83 16.62 18.54 12.99
CA GLU A 83 17.14 18.56 11.63
C GLU A 83 17.13 20.01 11.19
N ARG A 84 18.32 20.56 11.01
CA ARG A 84 18.48 21.95 10.61
C ARG A 84 18.40 22.01 9.10
N ASP A 85 17.21 21.74 8.58
CA ASP A 85 16.85 22.08 7.21
C ASP A 85 15.79 23.17 7.19
N ALA A 86 16.20 24.28 6.59
CA ALA A 86 15.41 25.38 6.06
C ALA A 86 14.45 26.12 7.02
N VAL A 87 14.96 26.79 8.06
CA VAL A 87 14.30 28.00 8.59
C VAL A 87 15.32 29.03 9.06
N ASP A 88 15.22 30.23 8.50
CA ASP A 88 16.06 31.42 8.68
C ASP A 88 15.71 32.17 9.98
N ASP A 89 15.68 31.48 11.13
CA ASP A 89 15.31 32.08 12.42
C ASP A 89 16.35 31.83 13.53
N ALA A 90 16.56 32.87 14.34
CA ALA A 90 17.47 32.88 15.49
C ALA A 90 17.13 31.76 16.49
N VAL A 91 18.13 30.96 16.86
CA VAL A 91 17.91 29.85 17.80
C VAL A 91 18.04 30.38 19.22
N GLU A 92 16.93 30.43 19.96
CA GLU A 92 16.91 30.66 21.40
C GLU A 92 17.35 29.40 22.15
N LEU A 93 18.52 29.45 22.81
CA LEU A 93 19.02 28.36 23.65
C LEU A 93 19.03 28.77 25.12
N MET A 94 18.48 27.92 25.98
CA MET A 94 18.60 28.03 27.43
C MET A 94 19.89 27.33 27.85
N VAL A 95 20.91 28.12 28.21
CA VAL A 95 22.22 27.58 28.61
C VAL A 95 22.31 27.69 30.12
N SER A 96 22.52 26.55 30.77
CA SER A 96 22.85 26.49 32.19
C SER A 96 24.31 26.10 32.38
N GLY A 97 24.96 26.73 33.36
CA GLY A 97 26.36 26.52 33.68
C GLY A 97 26.62 26.67 35.17
N GLU A 98 27.66 26.00 35.66
CA GLU A 98 28.13 26.15 37.04
C GLU A 98 29.32 27.11 37.08
N SER A 99 29.30 28.03 38.02
CA SER A 99 30.45 28.88 38.36
C SER A 99 30.81 28.69 39.83
N ASP A 100 31.95 29.22 40.25
CA ASP A 100 32.36 29.21 41.66
C ASP A 100 31.37 29.92 42.61
N ALA A 101 30.34 30.59 42.08
CA ALA A 101 29.25 31.25 42.80
C ALA A 101 27.87 30.54 42.67
N GLY A 102 27.79 29.36 42.04
CA GLY A 102 26.57 28.55 41.87
C GLY A 102 26.13 28.36 40.41
N SER A 103 25.08 27.54 40.22
CA SER A 103 24.47 27.27 38.91
C SER A 103 23.66 28.47 38.42
N TRP A 104 23.90 28.89 37.18
CA TRP A 104 23.13 29.91 36.50
C TRP A 104 22.46 29.32 35.26
N GLU A 105 21.35 29.93 34.85
CA GLU A 105 20.65 29.62 33.60
C GLU A 105 20.32 30.93 32.89
N LYS A 106 20.71 31.05 31.61
CA LYS A 106 20.48 32.26 30.82
C LYS A 106 20.10 31.90 29.40
N LYS A 107 19.10 32.61 28.87
CA LYS A 107 18.73 32.54 27.46
C LYS A 107 19.76 33.29 26.61
N PHE A 108 20.30 32.61 25.61
CA PHE A 108 21.10 33.21 24.55
C PHE A 108 20.38 33.05 23.22
N GLU A 109 20.35 34.12 22.45
CA GLU A 109 19.87 34.13 21.08
C GLU A 109 21.11 34.09 20.18
N PHE A 110 21.26 33.01 19.42
CA PHE A 110 22.39 32.86 18.49
C PHE A 110 21.88 32.92 17.05
N GLU A 111 22.34 33.92 16.31
CA GLU A 111 22.23 33.98 14.86
C GLU A 111 23.31 33.05 14.29
N VAL A 112 22.93 31.80 14.03
CA VAL A 112 23.87 30.82 13.52
C VAL A 112 23.89 30.92 12.00
N GLY A 113 24.82 31.72 11.47
CA GLY A 113 25.07 31.82 10.04
C GLY A 113 25.31 30.44 9.40
N GLU A 114 25.00 30.32 8.11
CA GLU A 114 25.18 29.09 7.36
C GLU A 114 26.60 28.53 7.52
N ARG A 115 26.70 27.24 7.86
CA ARG A 115 27.99 26.56 7.95
C ARG A 115 28.60 26.45 6.55
N GLU A 116 29.74 27.10 6.33
CA GLU A 116 30.61 26.86 5.19
C GLU A 116 31.32 25.50 5.30
N PHE A 117 31.52 24.82 4.18
CA PHE A 117 32.29 23.58 4.13
C PHE A 117 33.78 23.84 4.35
N ASN A 118 34.46 22.97 5.10
CA ASN A 118 35.91 22.97 5.18
C ASN A 118 36.51 22.37 3.88
N ILE A 119 37.78 22.66 3.59
CA ILE A 119 38.53 22.22 2.39
C ILE A 119 38.48 20.69 2.22
N GLU A 120 38.60 19.92 3.31
CA GLU A 120 38.51 18.45 3.26
C GLU A 120 37.10 17.96 2.89
N GLU A 121 36.06 18.67 3.33
CA GLU A 121 34.67 18.36 3.03
C GLU A 121 34.35 18.71 1.57
N ILE A 122 34.84 19.86 1.09
CA ILE A 122 34.76 20.27 -0.31
C ILE A 122 35.36 19.21 -1.23
N ASN A 123 36.54 18.68 -0.90
CA ASN A 123 37.17 17.63 -1.72
C ASN A 123 36.34 16.34 -1.75
N LYS A 124 35.72 15.95 -0.64
CA LYS A 124 34.84 14.76 -0.60
C LYS A 124 33.58 14.99 -1.45
N ILE A 125 32.99 16.17 -1.36
CA ILE A 125 31.80 16.58 -2.11
C ILE A 125 32.12 16.63 -3.62
N ASP A 126 33.27 17.21 -3.99
CA ASP A 126 33.76 17.29 -5.37
C ASP A 126 33.85 15.90 -6.02
N ILE A 127 34.54 14.97 -5.34
CA ILE A 127 34.69 13.59 -5.82
C ILE A 127 33.31 12.91 -5.93
N HIS A 128 32.46 13.07 -4.91
CA HIS A 128 31.14 12.44 -4.90
C HIS A 128 30.23 12.92 -6.04
N ILE A 129 30.19 14.24 -6.26
CA ILE A 129 29.38 14.87 -7.32
C ILE A 129 29.91 14.48 -8.70
N ASP A 130 31.22 14.52 -8.92
CA ASP A 130 31.86 14.12 -10.19
C ASP A 130 31.57 12.64 -10.51
N GLU A 131 31.72 11.74 -9.55
CA GLU A 131 31.41 10.31 -9.71
C GLU A 131 29.94 10.05 -10.01
N TYR A 132 29.04 10.74 -9.31
CA TYR A 132 27.60 10.61 -9.53
C TYR A 132 27.20 11.10 -10.92
N ILE A 133 27.70 12.27 -11.35
CA ILE A 133 27.41 12.81 -12.68
C ILE A 133 27.95 11.86 -13.75
N LYS A 134 29.21 11.40 -13.63
CA LYS A 134 29.80 10.44 -14.58
C LYS A 134 29.00 9.15 -14.73
N ARG A 135 28.41 8.67 -13.63
CA ARG A 135 27.60 7.44 -13.64
C ARG A 135 26.20 7.66 -14.20
N SER A 136 25.58 8.79 -13.90
CA SER A 136 24.19 9.08 -14.26
C SER A 136 24.06 9.63 -15.68
N LEU A 137 25.03 10.41 -16.17
CA LEU A 137 24.98 11.12 -17.45
C LEU A 137 24.75 10.21 -18.68
N PRO A 138 25.42 9.05 -18.85
CA PRO A 138 25.22 8.18 -20.01
C PRO A 138 23.79 7.63 -20.14
N GLY A 139 23.03 7.52 -19.04
CA GLY A 139 21.68 6.93 -19.03
C GLY A 139 21.66 5.52 -19.62
N ASP A 140 20.87 5.31 -20.67
CA ASP A 140 20.75 4.03 -21.38
C ASP A 140 21.85 3.77 -22.44
N ASN A 141 22.81 4.68 -22.56
CA ASN A 141 23.94 4.55 -23.48
C ASN A 141 25.07 3.74 -22.83
N LYS A 142 25.89 3.07 -23.66
CA LYS A 142 27.03 2.30 -23.17
C LYS A 142 28.14 3.18 -22.59
N SER A 143 28.32 4.36 -23.16
CA SER A 143 29.30 5.37 -22.73
C SER A 143 29.00 6.71 -23.39
N LEU A 144 29.65 7.77 -22.92
CA LEU A 144 29.60 9.09 -23.58
C LEU A 144 30.32 9.11 -24.94
N LEU A 145 31.13 8.09 -25.25
CA LEU A 145 31.81 7.94 -26.55
C LEU A 145 30.91 7.28 -27.62
N HIS A 146 29.76 6.74 -27.24
CA HIS A 146 28.82 6.09 -28.15
C HIS A 146 27.39 6.39 -27.70
N VAL A 147 26.96 7.63 -27.98
CA VAL A 147 25.65 8.12 -27.59
C VAL A 147 24.70 8.03 -28.79
N SER A 148 23.71 7.14 -28.69
CA SER A 148 22.67 6.97 -29.70
C SER A 148 21.26 7.17 -29.14
N LYS A 149 21.14 7.23 -27.81
CA LYS A 149 19.90 7.42 -27.05
C LYS A 149 20.00 8.66 -26.17
N ARG A 150 18.87 9.05 -25.57
CA ARG A 150 18.76 10.16 -24.61
C ARG A 150 19.87 10.14 -23.56
N VAL A 151 20.51 11.30 -23.35
CA VAL A 151 21.46 11.57 -22.26
C VAL A 151 20.67 11.99 -21.02
N ASN A 152 21.09 11.57 -19.83
CA ASN A 152 20.35 11.84 -18.60
C ASN A 152 20.97 13.01 -17.83
N MET A 153 20.37 14.18 -17.95
CA MET A 153 20.77 15.40 -17.25
C MET A 153 20.03 15.48 -15.91
N VAL A 154 20.72 15.17 -14.81
CA VAL A 154 20.14 15.17 -13.46
C VAL A 154 19.99 16.60 -12.93
N SER A 155 18.85 16.91 -12.33
CA SER A 155 18.58 18.23 -11.72
C SER A 155 19.10 18.37 -10.29
N SER A 156 19.33 17.24 -9.60
CA SER A 156 19.87 17.18 -8.24
C SER A 156 20.73 15.93 -8.05
N VAL A 157 21.67 16.02 -7.10
CA VAL A 157 22.48 14.88 -6.66
C VAL A 157 21.91 14.40 -5.31
N PRO A 158 21.62 13.09 -5.13
CA PRO A 158 21.12 12.55 -3.87
C PRO A 158 21.99 12.97 -2.69
N ASP A 159 21.35 13.18 -1.53
CA ASP A 159 22.01 13.56 -0.28
C ASP A 159 22.72 14.94 -0.32
N THR A 160 22.41 15.79 -1.32
CA THR A 160 22.94 17.15 -1.44
C THR A 160 21.90 18.14 -2.01
N ASP A 161 21.89 19.39 -1.54
CA ASP A 161 21.12 20.50 -2.15
C ASP A 161 21.89 21.22 -3.26
N ALA A 162 22.76 20.49 -3.96
CA ALA A 162 23.54 21.05 -5.04
C ALA A 162 22.62 21.42 -6.21
N LYS A 163 22.68 22.68 -6.64
CA LYS A 163 22.01 23.15 -7.87
C LYS A 163 22.90 22.88 -9.06
N LEU A 164 22.35 22.22 -10.08
CA LEU A 164 23.04 21.88 -11.32
C LEU A 164 22.44 22.66 -12.50
N ASP A 165 23.24 23.54 -13.09
CA ASP A 165 22.90 24.26 -14.30
C ASP A 165 23.61 23.61 -15.49
N TRP A 166 22.86 23.06 -16.44
CA TRP A 166 23.41 22.36 -17.62
C TRP A 166 23.51 23.28 -18.83
N TYR A 167 24.64 23.19 -19.53
CA TYR A 167 24.92 23.89 -20.78
C TYR A 167 25.34 22.86 -21.84
N TYR A 168 24.66 22.87 -22.97
CA TYR A 168 24.84 21.90 -24.06
C TYR A 168 24.62 22.60 -25.41
N ASP A 169 25.01 21.92 -26.49
CA ASP A 169 24.75 22.39 -27.84
C ASP A 169 23.27 22.13 -28.19
N ASP A 170 22.49 23.22 -28.23
CA ASP A 170 21.06 23.22 -28.57
C ASP A 170 20.76 22.66 -29.97
N ASP A 171 21.73 22.65 -30.90
CA ASP A 171 21.49 22.11 -32.24
C ASP A 171 21.43 20.59 -32.23
N LEU A 172 22.20 19.95 -31.35
CA LEU A 172 22.35 18.50 -31.26
C LEU A 172 21.53 17.87 -30.13
N ILE A 173 21.38 18.55 -28.99
CA ILE A 173 20.73 18.04 -27.79
C ILE A 173 19.55 18.96 -27.42
N GLY A 174 18.39 18.37 -27.14
CA GLY A 174 17.23 19.11 -26.64
C GLY A 174 17.22 19.25 -25.12
N GLU A 175 16.35 20.13 -24.60
CA GLU A 175 16.20 20.47 -23.18
C GLU A 175 16.08 19.28 -22.22
N ASN A 176 15.48 18.19 -22.69
CA ASN A 176 15.32 16.96 -21.91
C ASN A 176 16.47 15.96 -22.08
N GLY A 177 17.57 16.32 -22.75
CA GLY A 177 18.68 15.42 -23.08
C GLY A 177 18.41 14.50 -24.29
N ASN A 178 17.37 14.77 -25.07
CA ASN A 178 17.05 14.01 -26.29
C ASN A 178 17.95 14.43 -27.45
N ILE A 179 18.53 13.47 -28.17
CA ILE A 179 19.33 13.76 -29.37
C ILE A 179 18.42 14.16 -30.53
N LYS A 180 18.71 15.31 -31.15
CA LYS A 180 18.05 15.79 -32.37
C LYS A 180 18.65 15.09 -33.58
N VAL A 181 18.21 13.86 -33.83
CA VAL A 181 18.69 12.97 -34.91
C VAL A 181 18.74 13.65 -36.30
N SER A 182 17.88 14.63 -36.56
CA SER A 182 17.85 15.37 -37.84
C SER A 182 19.06 16.29 -38.07
N HIS A 183 19.78 16.68 -37.02
CA HIS A 183 20.93 17.59 -37.09
C HIS A 183 22.26 16.86 -36.89
N VAL A 184 22.24 15.54 -36.67
CA VAL A 184 23.44 14.71 -36.55
C VAL A 184 23.91 14.32 -37.96
N PRO A 185 25.14 14.66 -38.37
CA PRO A 185 25.71 14.23 -39.65
C PRO A 185 25.84 12.70 -39.74
N ASP A 186 25.87 12.16 -40.96
CA ASP A 186 26.02 10.71 -41.22
C ASP A 186 27.33 10.11 -40.65
N GLY A 187 28.31 10.94 -40.32
CA GLY A 187 29.59 10.56 -39.69
C GLY A 187 29.61 10.64 -38.17
N GLY A 188 28.49 10.99 -37.52
CA GLY A 188 28.44 11.33 -36.10
C GLY A 188 28.86 12.78 -35.82
N ALA A 189 28.67 13.22 -34.58
CA ALA A 189 29.04 14.57 -34.12
C ALA A 189 29.70 14.52 -32.74
N ASP A 190 30.81 15.23 -32.58
CA ASP A 190 31.45 15.46 -31.29
C ASP A 190 30.88 16.74 -30.67
N THR A 191 30.44 16.65 -29.41
CA THR A 191 29.90 17.78 -28.64
C THR A 191 30.43 17.75 -27.22
N GLU A 192 30.43 18.91 -26.56
CA GLU A 192 30.78 19.03 -25.13
C GLU A 192 29.55 19.46 -24.34
N ILE A 193 29.37 18.88 -23.15
CA ILE A 193 28.37 19.30 -22.17
C ILE A 193 29.11 19.84 -20.96
N MET A 194 28.69 21.01 -20.49
CA MET A 194 29.18 21.64 -19.27
C MET A 194 28.07 21.64 -18.21
N VAL A 195 28.44 21.38 -16.95
CA VAL A 195 27.51 21.47 -15.82
C VAL A 195 28.14 22.29 -14.70
N ASP A 196 27.46 23.37 -14.33
CA ASP A 196 27.82 24.23 -13.21
C ASP A 196 27.13 23.72 -11.95
N VAL A 197 27.92 23.35 -10.96
CA VAL A 197 27.42 22.88 -9.67
C VAL A 197 27.66 23.94 -8.60
N LYS A 198 26.59 24.33 -7.90
CA LYS A 198 26.62 25.32 -6.83
C LYS A 198 25.99 24.75 -5.56
N TRP A 199 26.75 24.69 -4.48
CA TRP A 199 26.25 24.29 -3.16
C TRP A 199 26.99 25.03 -2.04
N LYS A 200 26.31 25.95 -1.34
CA LYS A 200 26.92 26.84 -0.34
C LYS A 200 28.16 27.57 -0.89
N ASN A 201 29.33 27.34 -0.28
CA ASN A 201 30.62 27.86 -0.71
C ASN A 201 31.34 27.00 -1.79
N PHE A 202 30.76 25.87 -2.21
CA PHE A 202 31.26 25.06 -3.32
C PHE A 202 30.69 25.54 -4.66
N LYS A 203 31.57 25.90 -5.60
CA LYS A 203 31.23 26.24 -6.99
C LYS A 203 32.25 25.60 -7.93
N LYS A 204 31.81 24.74 -8.82
CA LYS A 204 32.69 24.09 -9.80
C LYS A 204 31.94 23.73 -11.08
N SER A 205 32.60 23.89 -12.20
CA SER A 205 32.11 23.52 -13.53
C SER A 205 32.79 22.22 -13.97
N TYR A 206 31.99 21.27 -14.46
CA TYR A 206 32.48 20.02 -15.02
C TYR A 206 32.21 19.98 -16.52
N HIS A 207 33.15 19.38 -17.26
CA HIS A 207 33.13 19.31 -18.71
C HIS A 207 33.19 17.85 -19.16
N TYR A 208 32.27 17.46 -20.03
CA TYR A 208 32.16 16.11 -20.54
C TYR A 208 32.07 16.14 -22.07
N SER A 209 33.02 15.47 -22.74
CA SER A 209 32.96 15.29 -24.20
C SER A 209 32.11 14.07 -24.54
N LEU A 210 31.24 14.21 -25.55
CA LEU A 210 30.34 13.17 -26.04
C LEU A 210 30.49 13.02 -27.55
N HIS A 211 30.42 11.77 -28.01
CA HIS A 211 30.33 11.44 -29.42
C HIS A 211 28.95 10.86 -29.71
N ILE A 212 28.18 11.57 -30.54
CA ILE A 212 26.85 11.18 -30.96
C ILE A 212 26.99 10.29 -32.19
N ASP A 213 26.60 9.03 -32.06
CA ASP A 213 26.63 8.08 -33.16
C ASP A 213 25.60 8.48 -34.23
N PRO A 214 25.89 8.30 -35.53
CA PRO A 214 24.93 8.57 -36.58
C PRO A 214 23.68 7.69 -36.45
N ALA A 215 22.55 8.24 -36.86
CA ALA A 215 21.28 7.52 -36.87
C ALA A 215 21.42 6.23 -37.67
N LYS A 216 21.25 5.07 -37.03
CA LYS A 216 21.13 3.83 -37.81
C LYS A 216 19.87 3.95 -38.68
N PRO A 217 19.96 3.74 -40.01
CA PRO A 217 18.78 3.74 -40.85
C PRO A 217 17.88 2.60 -40.40
N ASP A 218 16.74 2.96 -39.82
CA ASP A 218 15.67 2.05 -39.47
C ASP A 218 14.63 2.14 -40.61
N PRO A 219 14.64 1.19 -41.56
CA PRO A 219 13.78 1.27 -42.74
C PRO A 219 12.29 1.28 -42.37
N ILE A 220 11.92 0.78 -41.18
CA ILE A 220 10.54 0.81 -40.68
C ILE A 220 10.20 2.23 -40.22
N ARG A 221 11.10 2.87 -39.47
CA ARG A 221 10.88 4.23 -38.94
C ARG A 221 10.86 5.30 -40.04
N ASP A 222 11.66 5.11 -41.08
CA ASP A 222 11.64 6.00 -42.25
C ASP A 222 10.36 5.82 -43.07
N ALA A 223 9.90 4.58 -43.27
CA ALA A 223 8.62 4.29 -43.88
C ALA A 223 7.43 4.87 -43.09
N GLU A 224 7.45 4.81 -41.76
CA GLU A 224 6.44 5.44 -40.89
C GLU A 224 6.43 6.97 -41.05
N LYS A 225 7.61 7.59 -41.10
CA LYS A 225 7.75 9.04 -41.26
C LYS A 225 7.27 9.51 -42.63
N GLU A 226 7.56 8.74 -43.68
CA GLU A 226 7.08 8.99 -45.04
C GLU A 226 5.56 8.82 -45.13
N ALA A 227 5.01 7.72 -44.61
CA ALA A 227 3.57 7.49 -44.53
C ALA A 227 2.84 8.63 -43.79
N LYS A 228 3.35 9.05 -42.63
CA LYS A 228 2.77 10.16 -41.86
C LYS A 228 2.81 11.48 -42.63
N LYS A 229 3.87 11.73 -43.39
CA LYS A 229 4.02 12.93 -44.21
C LYS A 229 3.05 12.92 -45.39
N GLU A 230 2.88 11.77 -46.05
CA GLU A 230 1.92 11.61 -47.15
C GLU A 230 0.47 11.73 -46.68
N ILE A 231 0.10 11.07 -45.58
CA ILE A 231 -1.22 11.20 -44.98
C ILE A 231 -1.50 12.66 -44.57
N LYS A 232 -0.52 13.34 -43.97
CA LYS A 232 -0.68 14.76 -43.58
C LYS A 232 -0.83 15.68 -44.81
N LYS A 233 -0.13 15.40 -45.91
CA LYS A 233 -0.32 16.13 -47.17
C LYS A 233 -1.71 15.89 -47.75
N ALA A 234 -2.15 14.64 -47.84
CA ALA A 234 -3.49 14.31 -48.32
C ALA A 234 -4.60 15.00 -47.51
N ILE A 235 -4.44 15.09 -46.18
CA ILE A 235 -5.34 15.83 -45.29
C ILE A 235 -5.29 17.35 -45.57
N SER A 236 -4.10 17.92 -45.78
CA SER A 236 -3.93 19.35 -46.04
C SER A 236 -4.45 19.77 -47.41
N ASP A 237 -4.26 18.94 -48.43
CA ASP A 237 -4.69 19.21 -49.81
C ASP A 237 -6.22 19.09 -49.96
N GLN A 238 -6.87 18.37 -49.04
CA GLN A 238 -8.32 18.15 -48.98
C GLN A 238 -8.96 18.82 -47.76
N ALA A 239 -8.40 19.93 -47.28
CA ALA A 239 -8.84 20.62 -46.05
C ALA A 239 -10.29 21.14 -46.11
N ASP A 240 -10.79 21.46 -47.30
CA ASP A 240 -12.15 21.99 -47.52
C ASP A 240 -13.20 20.89 -47.85
N ALA A 241 -12.78 19.63 -47.97
CA ALA A 241 -13.65 18.53 -48.36
C ALA A 241 -14.32 17.86 -47.15
N GLU A 242 -15.62 17.52 -47.28
CA GLU A 242 -16.39 16.83 -46.24
C GLU A 242 -15.90 15.38 -46.00
N ARG A 243 -15.14 14.82 -46.95
CA ARG A 243 -14.51 13.49 -46.87
C ARG A 243 -13.10 13.57 -47.43
N ILE A 244 -12.14 12.96 -46.72
CA ILE A 244 -10.73 12.93 -47.10
C ILE A 244 -10.40 11.55 -47.66
N GLU A 245 -9.86 11.51 -48.88
CA GLU A 245 -9.30 10.31 -49.50
C GLU A 245 -7.87 10.08 -48.99
N LEU A 246 -7.65 8.92 -48.37
CA LEU A 246 -6.34 8.49 -47.87
C LEU A 246 -5.56 7.72 -48.97
N PRO A 247 -4.21 7.76 -48.98
CA PRO A 247 -3.41 7.04 -49.98
C PRO A 247 -3.63 5.51 -50.00
N ASP A 248 -3.84 4.93 -51.19
CA ASP A 248 -4.08 3.49 -51.39
C ASP A 248 -2.90 2.57 -51.01
N SER A 249 -1.72 3.14 -50.78
CA SER A 249 -0.50 2.40 -50.42
C SER A 249 -0.52 1.79 -49.01
N TYR A 250 -1.49 2.15 -48.17
CA TYR A 250 -1.53 1.76 -46.76
C TYR A 250 -2.87 1.11 -46.37
N VAL A 251 -2.81 0.14 -45.46
CA VAL A 251 -4.01 -0.50 -44.89
C VAL A 251 -4.40 0.23 -43.62
N TYR A 252 -5.59 0.81 -43.61
CA TYR A 252 -6.11 1.58 -42.47
C TYR A 252 -7.00 0.70 -41.59
N ALA A 253 -6.70 0.69 -40.29
CA ALA A 253 -7.53 0.06 -39.27
C ALA A 253 -7.77 1.07 -38.14
N GLU A 254 -8.95 1.00 -37.54
CA GLU A 254 -9.28 1.84 -36.38
C GLU A 254 -8.55 1.31 -35.15
N GLU A 255 -7.84 2.20 -34.44
CA GLU A 255 -7.13 1.83 -33.22
C GLU A 255 -8.14 1.48 -32.13
N GLN A 256 -8.28 0.19 -31.82
CA GLN A 256 -9.03 -0.23 -30.65
C GLN A 256 -8.23 0.16 -29.41
N LYS A 257 -8.64 1.23 -28.74
CA LYS A 257 -8.13 1.55 -27.40
C LYS A 257 -8.38 0.36 -26.49
N GLU A 258 -7.32 -0.40 -26.20
CA GLU A 258 -7.35 -1.39 -25.14
C GLU A 258 -7.64 -0.65 -23.85
N LYS A 259 -8.82 -0.94 -23.27
CA LYS A 259 -9.20 -0.37 -22.00
C LYS A 259 -8.35 -1.04 -20.94
N ASP A 260 -7.65 -0.24 -20.14
CA ASP A 260 -6.89 -0.75 -19.02
C ASP A 260 -7.86 -1.17 -17.90
N TYR A 261 -8.02 -2.48 -17.74
CA TYR A 261 -8.88 -3.10 -16.72
C TYR A 261 -8.14 -3.38 -15.41
N MET A 262 -6.85 -3.03 -15.28
CA MET A 262 -6.04 -3.33 -14.10
C MET A 262 -6.63 -2.82 -12.77
N PRO A 263 -7.18 -1.58 -12.66
CA PRO A 263 -7.80 -1.12 -11.42
C PRO A 263 -9.13 -1.83 -11.10
N PHE A 264 -9.87 -2.28 -12.14
CA PHE A 264 -11.07 -3.11 -11.96
C PHE A 264 -10.70 -4.50 -11.44
N ILE A 265 -9.62 -5.10 -11.94
CA ILE A 265 -9.12 -6.40 -11.50
C ILE A 265 -8.64 -6.33 -10.04
N LEU A 266 -7.93 -5.25 -9.65
CA LEU A 266 -7.42 -5.08 -8.30
C LEU A 266 -8.54 -4.91 -7.26
N SER A 267 -9.59 -4.14 -7.59
CA SER A 267 -10.75 -3.98 -6.71
C SER A 267 -11.57 -5.27 -6.57
N LEU A 268 -11.70 -6.04 -7.65
CA LEU A 268 -12.34 -7.37 -7.61
C LEU A 268 -11.56 -8.34 -6.71
N LEU A 269 -10.22 -8.28 -6.73
CA LEU A 269 -9.36 -9.13 -5.91
C LEU A 269 -9.63 -8.95 -4.41
N VAL A 270 -9.75 -7.70 -3.93
CA VAL A 270 -10.02 -7.41 -2.51
C VAL A 270 -11.37 -7.98 -2.05
N VAL A 271 -12.41 -7.84 -2.89
CA VAL A 271 -13.75 -8.40 -2.60
C VAL A 271 -13.72 -9.93 -2.55
N VAL A 272 -12.91 -10.57 -3.40
CA VAL A 272 -12.74 -12.03 -3.44
C VAL A 272 -11.91 -12.55 -2.27
N LEU A 273 -10.94 -11.77 -1.77
CA LEU A 273 -10.05 -12.18 -0.67
C LEU A 273 -10.67 -11.98 0.73
N LEU A 274 -11.57 -11.02 0.93
CA LEU A 274 -12.24 -10.76 2.22
C LEU A 274 -12.91 -12.01 2.83
N PRO A 275 -13.68 -12.83 2.08
CA PRO A 275 -14.25 -14.07 2.58
C PRO A 275 -13.22 -15.12 3.02
N LEU A 276 -12.02 -15.14 2.42
CA LEU A 276 -10.95 -16.06 2.80
C LEU A 276 -10.39 -15.72 4.19
N VAL A 277 -10.24 -14.43 4.49
CA VAL A 277 -9.81 -13.94 5.81
C VAL A 277 -10.87 -14.25 6.87
N TRP A 278 -12.16 -14.09 6.57
CA TRP A 278 -13.22 -14.50 7.51
C TRP A 278 -13.26 -16.01 7.73
N ARG A 279 -12.91 -16.81 6.72
CA ARG A 279 -12.83 -18.27 6.82
C ARG A 279 -11.66 -18.70 7.71
N SER A 280 -10.50 -18.03 7.62
CA SER A 280 -9.36 -18.33 8.50
C SER A 280 -9.62 -17.91 9.95
N GLY A 281 -10.26 -16.75 10.17
CA GLY A 281 -10.69 -16.31 11.50
C GLY A 281 -11.70 -17.26 12.16
N GLY A 282 -12.61 -17.86 11.39
CA GLY A 282 -13.53 -18.88 11.90
C GLY A 282 -12.82 -20.12 12.44
N LYS A 283 -11.79 -20.61 11.74
CA LYS A 283 -11.00 -21.76 12.22
C LYS A 283 -10.31 -21.47 13.55
N LYS A 284 -9.71 -20.29 13.68
CA LYS A 284 -9.03 -19.88 14.91
C LYS A 284 -9.97 -19.90 16.13
N GLN A 285 -11.21 -19.47 15.97
CA GLN A 285 -12.21 -19.51 17.05
C GLN A 285 -12.61 -20.94 17.45
N ILE A 286 -12.65 -21.89 16.50
CA ILE A 286 -12.86 -23.31 16.82
C ILE A 286 -11.69 -23.85 17.65
N ASP A 287 -10.47 -23.49 17.26
CA ASP A 287 -9.26 -23.94 17.95
C ASP A 287 -9.18 -23.34 19.36
N GLU A 288 -9.46 -22.04 19.51
CA GLU A 288 -9.53 -21.36 20.81
C GLU A 288 -10.59 -21.99 21.73
N ARG A 289 -11.76 -22.35 21.18
CA ARG A 289 -12.80 -23.09 21.90
C ARG A 289 -12.27 -24.46 22.36
N ARG A 290 -11.67 -25.24 21.45
CA ARG A 290 -11.13 -26.57 21.77
C ARG A 290 -10.10 -26.45 22.90
N ASP A 291 -9.21 -25.48 22.82
CA ASP A 291 -8.19 -25.23 23.83
C ASP A 291 -8.81 -24.81 25.17
N GLN A 292 -9.86 -23.98 25.17
CA GLN A 292 -10.61 -23.64 26.38
C GLN A 292 -11.27 -24.88 26.99
N MET A 293 -11.90 -25.73 26.17
CA MET A 293 -12.51 -26.97 26.66
C MET A 293 -11.48 -27.92 27.28
N ILE A 294 -10.29 -28.03 26.69
CA ILE A 294 -9.20 -28.84 27.25
C ILE A 294 -8.70 -28.26 28.58
N ARG A 295 -8.58 -26.93 28.69
CA ARG A 295 -8.18 -26.26 29.94
C ARG A 295 -9.20 -26.42 31.05
N ASP A 296 -10.49 -26.34 30.71
CA ASP A 296 -11.58 -26.43 31.68
C ASP A 296 -11.91 -27.88 32.06
N HIS A 297 -11.49 -28.86 31.25
CA HIS A 297 -11.81 -30.28 31.42
C HIS A 297 -11.40 -30.85 32.79
N PRO A 298 -10.18 -30.66 33.32
CA PRO A 298 -9.82 -31.17 34.66
C PRO A 298 -10.70 -30.59 35.77
N GLY A 299 -11.04 -29.30 35.70
CA GLY A 299 -11.90 -28.65 36.68
C GLY A 299 -13.34 -29.16 36.63
N PHE A 300 -13.86 -29.36 35.41
CA PHE A 300 -15.18 -29.96 35.19
C PHE A 300 -15.26 -31.39 35.74
N VAL A 301 -14.31 -32.26 35.38
CA VAL A 301 -14.27 -33.65 35.85
C VAL A 301 -14.18 -33.73 37.36
N ASN A 302 -13.37 -32.87 37.99
CA ASN A 302 -13.26 -32.81 39.45
C ASN A 302 -14.59 -32.44 40.12
N LYS A 303 -15.32 -31.44 39.59
CA LYS A 303 -16.67 -31.09 40.10
C LYS A 303 -17.65 -32.25 40.00
N VAL A 304 -17.66 -32.95 38.86
CA VAL A 304 -18.53 -34.13 38.67
C VAL A 304 -18.16 -35.25 39.65
N MET A 305 -16.87 -35.59 39.77
CA MET A 305 -16.39 -36.62 40.70
C MET A 305 -16.72 -36.31 42.16
N LEU A 306 -16.61 -35.05 42.59
CA LEU A 306 -16.97 -34.64 43.95
C LEU A 306 -18.46 -34.84 44.24
N LEU A 307 -19.35 -34.50 43.30
CA LEU A 307 -20.78 -34.68 43.48
C LEU A 307 -21.19 -36.16 43.44
N LEU A 308 -20.59 -36.95 42.54
CA LEU A 308 -20.79 -38.40 42.52
C LEU A 308 -20.27 -39.06 43.80
N GLY A 309 -19.09 -38.65 44.28
CA GLY A 309 -18.51 -39.11 45.55
C GLY A 309 -19.35 -38.76 46.78
N ALA A 310 -20.14 -37.68 46.71
CA ALA A 310 -21.13 -37.30 47.72
C ALA A 310 -22.45 -38.10 47.62
N GLY A 311 -22.56 -39.05 46.69
CA GLY A 311 -23.71 -39.93 46.52
C GLY A 311 -24.80 -39.39 45.60
N LEU A 312 -24.56 -38.30 44.85
CA LEU A 312 -25.52 -37.82 43.85
C LEU A 312 -25.46 -38.71 42.60
N SER A 313 -26.60 -38.87 41.93
CA SER A 313 -26.64 -39.48 40.59
C SER A 313 -26.06 -38.53 39.54
N LEU A 314 -25.61 -39.09 38.40
CA LEU A 314 -25.03 -38.33 37.30
C LEU A 314 -25.97 -37.20 36.82
N LYS A 315 -27.26 -37.50 36.64
CA LYS A 315 -28.28 -36.50 36.30
C LYS A 315 -28.34 -35.34 37.30
N LEU A 316 -28.36 -35.63 38.60
CA LEU A 316 -28.47 -34.59 39.63
C LEU A 316 -27.17 -33.78 39.76
N ALA A 317 -26.03 -34.42 39.52
CA ALA A 317 -24.73 -33.74 39.46
C ALA A 317 -24.66 -32.76 38.28
N ILE A 318 -25.07 -33.20 37.08
CA ILE A 318 -25.14 -32.35 35.88
C ILE A 318 -26.14 -31.21 36.07
N GLU A 319 -27.32 -31.49 36.63
CA GLU A 319 -28.34 -30.47 36.92
C GLU A 319 -27.81 -29.39 37.87
N ARG A 320 -27.12 -29.79 38.93
CA ARG A 320 -26.54 -28.86 39.90
C ARG A 320 -25.42 -28.00 39.30
N ILE A 321 -24.54 -28.60 38.50
CA ILE A 321 -23.41 -27.89 37.86
C ILE A 321 -23.95 -26.91 36.80
N SER A 322 -24.90 -27.35 35.97
CA SER A 322 -25.50 -26.51 34.93
C SER A 322 -26.26 -25.31 35.52
N GLY A 323 -27.02 -25.51 36.59
CA GLY A 323 -27.71 -24.43 37.30
C GLY A 323 -26.77 -23.45 38.01
N GLU A 324 -25.67 -23.93 38.58
CA GLU A 324 -24.64 -23.05 39.17
C GLU A 324 -24.00 -22.17 38.08
N TYR A 325 -23.67 -22.75 36.93
CA TYR A 325 -23.12 -22.02 35.79
C TYR A 325 -24.09 -20.95 35.23
N GLU A 326 -25.37 -21.28 35.09
CA GLU A 326 -26.36 -20.33 34.60
C GLU A 326 -26.54 -19.13 35.54
N ARG A 327 -26.49 -19.39 36.85
CA ARG A 327 -26.50 -18.33 37.87
C ARG A 327 -25.26 -17.45 37.75
N GLU A 328 -24.07 -18.04 37.70
CA GLU A 328 -22.81 -17.29 37.52
C GLU A 328 -22.83 -16.45 36.24
N LEU A 329 -23.36 -16.99 35.14
CA LEU A 329 -23.48 -16.26 33.87
C LEU A 329 -24.46 -15.08 33.98
N SER A 330 -25.58 -15.26 34.69
CA SER A 330 -26.57 -14.19 34.93
C SER A 330 -26.03 -13.06 35.82
N GLU A 331 -25.06 -13.37 36.67
CA GLU A 331 -24.36 -12.42 37.56
C GLU A 331 -23.18 -11.72 36.86
N GLY A 332 -22.96 -11.95 35.56
CA GLY A 332 -21.89 -11.34 34.77
C GLY A 332 -20.60 -12.18 34.68
N GLY A 333 -20.67 -13.46 35.04
CA GLY A 333 -19.59 -14.42 34.90
C GLY A 333 -19.14 -14.67 33.45
N LYS A 334 -17.96 -15.27 33.29
CA LYS A 334 -17.40 -15.57 31.97
C LYS A 334 -18.09 -16.80 31.35
N LYS A 335 -18.30 -16.77 30.03
CA LYS A 335 -18.84 -17.89 29.27
C LYS A 335 -17.79 -19.00 29.14
N HIS A 336 -18.17 -20.24 29.46
CA HIS A 336 -17.30 -21.41 29.36
C HIS A 336 -17.98 -22.49 28.50
N TYR A 337 -17.35 -22.85 27.37
CA TYR A 337 -17.96 -23.75 26.38
C TYR A 337 -18.28 -25.16 26.91
N VAL A 338 -17.54 -25.68 27.89
CA VAL A 338 -17.83 -26.99 28.50
C VAL A 338 -19.18 -26.99 29.23
N TYR A 339 -19.48 -25.92 29.96
CA TYR A 339 -20.73 -25.80 30.71
C TYR A 339 -21.91 -25.40 29.81
N GLU A 340 -21.65 -24.72 28.69
CA GLU A 340 -22.67 -24.49 27.65
C GLU A 340 -23.17 -25.80 27.02
N GLU A 341 -22.25 -26.69 26.65
CA GLU A 341 -22.61 -28.03 26.15
C GLU A 341 -23.32 -28.84 27.24
N LEU A 342 -22.88 -28.72 28.50
CA LEU A 342 -23.53 -29.38 29.64
C LEU A 342 -25.00 -28.96 29.82
N CYS A 343 -25.31 -27.67 29.63
CA CYS A 343 -26.69 -27.19 29.68
C CYS A 343 -27.54 -27.74 28.54
N VAL A 344 -26.95 -27.92 27.34
CA VAL A 344 -27.63 -28.57 26.21
C VAL A 344 -27.87 -30.05 26.49
N THR A 345 -26.85 -30.80 26.95
CA THR A 345 -26.99 -32.19 27.39
C THR A 345 -28.07 -32.34 28.48
N MET A 346 -28.13 -31.43 29.45
CA MET A 346 -29.17 -31.45 30.49
C MET A 346 -30.57 -31.23 29.90
N GLN A 347 -30.70 -30.38 28.89
CA GLN A 347 -31.96 -30.18 28.18
C GLN A 347 -32.36 -31.43 27.40
N GLU A 348 -31.43 -32.12 26.74
CA GLU A 348 -31.69 -33.39 26.06
C GLU A 348 -32.11 -34.50 27.03
N ILE A 349 -31.48 -34.58 28.21
CA ILE A 349 -31.86 -35.51 29.27
C ILE A 349 -33.26 -35.20 29.81
N ARG A 350 -33.63 -33.92 29.93
CA ARG A 350 -35.00 -33.49 30.30
C ARG A 350 -36.02 -33.84 29.22
N ASP A 351 -35.62 -33.78 27.95
CA ASP A 351 -36.43 -34.15 26.79
C ASP A 351 -36.53 -35.68 26.58
N GLY A 352 -35.91 -36.48 27.45
CA GLY A 352 -36.06 -37.93 27.51
C GLY A 352 -34.97 -38.72 26.76
N VAL A 353 -33.87 -38.08 26.36
CA VAL A 353 -32.70 -38.77 25.82
C VAL A 353 -31.96 -39.51 26.95
N SER A 354 -31.52 -40.73 26.70
CA SER A 354 -30.75 -41.52 27.68
C SER A 354 -29.44 -40.84 28.04
N GLU A 355 -29.05 -40.87 29.33
CA GLU A 355 -27.84 -40.21 29.87
C GLU A 355 -26.53 -40.62 29.19
N MET A 356 -26.46 -41.80 28.57
CA MET A 356 -25.26 -42.26 27.86
C MET A 356 -25.17 -41.71 26.42
N LYS A 357 -26.28 -41.23 25.87
CA LYS A 357 -26.41 -40.76 24.49
C LYS A 357 -26.40 -39.24 24.38
N ALA A 358 -27.03 -38.58 25.35
CA ALA A 358 -26.90 -37.14 25.59
C ALA A 358 -25.49 -36.84 26.14
#